data_AF-D3Q5Q8-F1
#
_entry.id   AF-D3Q5Q8-F1
#
_cell.length_a   1.000
_cell.length_b   1.000
_cell.length_c   1.000
_cell.angle_alpha   90.00
_cell.angle_beta   90.00
_cell.angle_gamma   90.00
#
_symmetry.space_group_name_H-M   'P 1'
#
loop_
_entity.id
_entity.type
_entity.pdbx_description
1 polymer ?
#
loop_
_entity_poly.entity_id
_entity_poly.type
_entity_poly.pdbx_seq_one_letter_code
_entity_poly.pdbx_strand_id
1 'polypeptide(L)'
;MVRIFAAISLFTLATVALTGCGSGSAADTAKPSPSPAPAITSDRAPIGTSSAAGELAGLAAAAKGRDYSATYELTRPGDKPVEVSVELAADDRWSVEVPGGAQGGKADVTIARHRDFYVQCVEGKRDSCARVDTKDDKIPSTIDPVVQHVFTDWLDVMINRSSPISVAYAEDVKGVAGQCFWLERNSVTVSSPIPSGVYCLRSDGIVTAAKASFGSLKLKGEPGSGPGKLTLPDADEDATPLGTSPPPKPSPSKSKSKKPQ
;
A
#
# COMPACT_ATOMS: atom_id res chain seq x y z
N MET A 1 -28.43 -31.82 32.64
CA MET A 1 -29.67 -31.56 31.87
C MET A 1 -29.31 -31.50 30.40
N VAL A 2 -29.78 -32.49 29.66
CA VAL A 2 -29.57 -32.68 28.21
C VAL A 2 -30.63 -31.90 27.45
N ARG A 3 -30.27 -31.10 26.43
CA ARG A 3 -31.12 -30.89 25.23
C ARG A 3 -30.27 -30.66 23.98
N ILE A 4 -30.31 -31.65 23.11
CA ILE A 4 -29.91 -31.70 21.71
C ILE A 4 -31.00 -31.01 20.89
N PHE A 5 -30.64 -30.14 19.94
CA PHE A 5 -31.48 -29.86 18.76
C PHE A 5 -30.59 -29.74 17.53
N ALA A 6 -30.72 -30.74 16.66
CA ALA A 6 -30.25 -30.74 15.29
C ALA A 6 -31.28 -30.03 14.41
N ALA A 7 -30.81 -29.27 13.40
CA ALA A 7 -31.65 -28.88 12.27
C ALA A 7 -30.79 -28.86 11.01
N ILE A 8 -30.98 -29.92 10.23
CA ILE A 8 -30.53 -30.14 8.85
C ILE A 8 -31.33 -29.19 7.95
N SER A 9 -30.68 -28.51 7.00
CA SER A 9 -31.39 -27.81 5.92
C SER A 9 -30.79 -28.18 4.57
N LEU A 10 -31.71 -28.60 3.70
CA LEU A 10 -31.57 -29.30 2.44
C LEU A 10 -31.12 -28.40 1.28
N PHE A 11 -30.49 -29.07 0.32
CA PHE A 11 -30.17 -28.71 -1.06
C PHE A 11 -31.22 -27.90 -1.84
N THR A 12 -30.74 -27.05 -2.76
CA THR A 12 -31.44 -26.82 -4.04
C THR A 12 -30.43 -26.56 -5.16
N LEU A 13 -30.29 -27.52 -6.07
CA LEU A 13 -29.65 -27.36 -7.39
C LEU A 13 -30.67 -26.69 -8.33
N ALA A 14 -30.22 -25.72 -9.12
CA ALA A 14 -30.97 -25.22 -10.28
C ALA A 14 -30.05 -25.19 -11.51
N THR A 15 -30.17 -26.20 -12.36
CA THR A 15 -29.66 -26.25 -13.72
C THR A 15 -30.71 -25.65 -14.66
N VAL A 16 -30.32 -24.62 -15.45
CA VAL A 16 -31.15 -24.11 -16.55
C VAL A 16 -30.34 -24.25 -17.83
N ALA A 17 -30.78 -25.18 -18.69
CA ALA A 17 -30.42 -25.25 -20.09
C ALA A 17 -31.71 -25.06 -20.89
N LEU A 18 -31.75 -24.10 -21.80
CA LEU A 18 -32.71 -24.09 -22.91
C LEU A 18 -32.08 -23.51 -24.16
N THR A 19 -32.17 -24.34 -25.18
CA THR A 19 -31.84 -24.19 -26.58
C THR A 19 -32.82 -23.23 -27.27
N GLY A 20 -32.32 -22.42 -28.20
CA GLY A 20 -33.13 -21.58 -29.08
C GLY A 20 -32.56 -21.61 -30.49
N CYS A 21 -32.97 -22.61 -31.27
CA CYS A 21 -32.76 -22.71 -32.71
C CYS A 21 -34.11 -22.46 -33.38
N GLY A 22 -34.23 -21.40 -34.18
CA GLY A 22 -35.46 -21.02 -34.87
C GLY A 22 -35.15 -20.54 -36.27
N SER A 23 -35.44 -21.41 -37.24
CA SER A 23 -35.36 -21.21 -38.68
C SER A 23 -36.63 -20.52 -39.21
N GLY A 24 -36.47 -19.57 -40.14
CA GLY A 24 -37.59 -18.86 -40.77
C GLY A 24 -37.22 -18.25 -42.14
N SER A 25 -37.61 -18.99 -43.18
CA SER A 25 -37.79 -18.76 -44.63
C SER A 25 -37.29 -17.51 -45.37
N ALA A 26 -36.77 -17.81 -46.57
CA ALA A 26 -36.35 -16.94 -47.64
C ALA A 26 -37.48 -16.12 -48.30
N ALA A 27 -37.13 -14.90 -48.75
CA ALA A 27 -37.66 -14.26 -49.94
C ALA A 27 -36.55 -13.40 -50.57
N ASP A 28 -36.29 -13.67 -51.85
CA ASP A 28 -35.34 -13.03 -52.75
C ASP A 28 -35.79 -11.60 -53.11
N THR A 29 -34.97 -10.58 -52.85
CA THR A 29 -34.76 -9.43 -53.78
C THR A 29 -33.65 -8.47 -53.29
N ALA A 30 -32.76 -8.11 -54.21
CA ALA A 30 -31.79 -7.01 -54.17
C ALA A 30 -30.66 -7.10 -53.12
N LYS A 31 -29.46 -7.52 -53.55
CA LYS A 31 -28.19 -7.40 -52.83
C LYS A 31 -27.79 -5.92 -52.67
N PRO A 32 -27.80 -5.33 -51.47
CA PRO A 32 -27.08 -4.09 -51.22
C PRO A 32 -25.60 -4.46 -51.03
N SER A 33 -24.70 -3.78 -51.72
CA SER A 33 -23.26 -3.91 -51.48
C SER A 33 -22.96 -3.55 -50.02
N PRO A 34 -22.37 -4.43 -49.20
CA PRO A 34 -21.94 -4.03 -47.87
C PRO A 34 -20.76 -3.08 -48.02
N SER A 35 -20.96 -1.83 -47.62
CA SER A 35 -19.87 -0.90 -47.31
C SER A 35 -19.02 -1.53 -46.19
N PRO A 36 -17.68 -1.47 -46.23
CA PRO A 36 -16.87 -2.05 -45.16
C PRO A 36 -17.20 -1.34 -43.85
N ALA A 37 -17.74 -2.07 -42.87
CA ALA A 37 -17.78 -1.58 -41.49
C ALA A 37 -16.33 -1.32 -41.06
N PRO A 38 -16.02 -0.21 -40.38
CA PRO A 38 -14.70 -0.01 -39.80
C PRO A 38 -14.43 -1.20 -38.88
N ALA A 39 -13.33 -1.91 -39.15
CA ALA A 39 -12.86 -2.98 -38.30
C ALA A 39 -12.60 -2.38 -36.92
N ILE A 40 -13.47 -2.69 -35.96
CA ILE A 40 -13.17 -2.49 -34.56
C ILE A 40 -12.09 -3.53 -34.27
N THR A 41 -10.83 -3.13 -34.41
CA THR A 41 -9.70 -3.89 -33.86
C THR A 41 -9.94 -3.91 -32.36
N SER A 42 -10.65 -4.93 -31.89
CA SER A 42 -10.60 -5.32 -30.49
C SER A 42 -9.16 -5.77 -30.29
N ASP A 43 -8.34 -4.83 -29.83
CA ASP A 43 -6.98 -5.05 -29.34
C ASP A 43 -7.08 -5.82 -28.02
N ARG A 44 -7.67 -7.03 -28.09
CA ARG A 44 -7.71 -7.97 -26.99
C ARG A 44 -6.33 -8.60 -27.01
N ALA A 45 -5.47 -8.08 -26.13
CA ALA A 45 -4.20 -8.72 -25.80
C ALA A 45 -4.42 -10.25 -25.65
N PRO A 46 -3.49 -11.09 -26.14
CA PRO A 46 -3.65 -12.53 -26.11
C PRO A 46 -4.01 -13.01 -24.69
N ILE A 47 -5.04 -13.85 -24.58
CA ILE A 47 -5.37 -14.55 -23.33
C ILE A 47 -4.26 -15.58 -23.12
N GLY A 48 -3.16 -15.18 -22.48
CA GLY A 48 -2.00 -16.06 -22.30
C GLY A 48 -0.74 -15.40 -21.72
N THR A 49 -0.59 -14.07 -21.82
CA THR A 49 0.48 -13.34 -21.13
C THR A 49 -0.12 -12.53 -19.98
N SER A 50 0.38 -12.73 -18.76
CA SER A 50 0.00 -11.84 -17.65
C SER A 50 0.45 -10.42 -18.01
N SER A 51 -0.46 -9.45 -17.99
CA SER A 51 -0.08 -8.05 -18.12
C SER A 51 0.74 -7.61 -16.91
N ALA A 52 1.55 -6.56 -17.03
CA ALA A 52 2.30 -6.00 -15.90
C ALA A 52 1.39 -5.69 -14.69
N ALA A 53 0.18 -5.16 -14.95
CA ALA A 53 -0.83 -4.94 -13.91
C ALA A 53 -1.34 -6.24 -13.28
N GLY A 54 -1.55 -7.29 -14.08
CA GLY A 54 -1.99 -8.59 -13.58
C GLY A 54 -0.93 -9.29 -12.72
N GLU A 55 0.32 -9.17 -13.12
CA GLU A 55 1.46 -9.72 -12.39
C GLU A 55 1.70 -8.97 -11.07
N LEU A 56 1.75 -7.63 -11.11
CA LEU A 56 1.84 -6.80 -9.91
C LEU A 56 0.71 -7.11 -8.92
N ALA A 57 -0.54 -7.21 -9.40
CA ALA A 57 -1.67 -7.54 -8.54
C ALA A 57 -1.51 -8.93 -7.89
N GLY A 58 -0.94 -9.91 -8.60
CA GLY A 58 -0.64 -11.24 -8.05
C GLY A 58 0.44 -11.20 -6.97
N LEU A 59 1.52 -10.46 -7.20
CA LEU A 59 2.61 -10.30 -6.23
C LEU A 59 2.15 -9.50 -5.00
N ALA A 60 1.39 -8.42 -5.19
CA ALA A 60 0.82 -7.64 -4.09
C ALA A 60 -0.20 -8.46 -3.28
N ALA A 61 -0.98 -9.33 -3.93
CA ALA A 61 -1.87 -10.27 -3.24
C ALA A 61 -1.07 -11.32 -2.43
N ALA A 62 0.06 -11.81 -2.95
CA ALA A 62 0.95 -12.70 -2.20
C ALA A 62 1.61 -12.02 -0.99
N ALA A 63 1.82 -10.70 -1.07
CA ALA A 63 2.30 -9.89 0.04
C ALA A 63 1.23 -9.70 1.13
N LYS A 64 -0.04 -9.58 0.71
CA LYS A 64 -1.17 -9.35 1.61
C LYS A 64 -1.36 -10.55 2.55
N GLY A 65 -1.26 -10.31 3.85
CA GLY A 65 -1.42 -11.35 4.88
C GLY A 65 -0.14 -12.16 5.16
N ARG A 66 1.00 -11.77 4.59
CA ARG A 66 2.29 -12.35 4.95
C ARG A 66 2.81 -11.70 6.23
N ASP A 67 3.26 -12.54 7.16
CA ASP A 67 4.01 -12.14 8.32
C ASP A 67 5.52 -12.24 8.03
N TYR A 68 6.26 -11.17 8.26
CA TYR A 68 7.72 -11.15 8.11
C TYR A 68 8.34 -10.03 8.95
N SER A 69 9.63 -10.17 9.23
CA SER A 69 10.48 -9.11 9.75
C SER A 69 11.54 -8.76 8.71
N ALA A 70 11.80 -7.47 8.47
CA ALA A 70 12.78 -7.04 7.48
C ALA A 70 13.35 -5.67 7.81
N THR A 71 14.58 -5.45 7.34
CA THR A 71 15.25 -4.14 7.42
C THR A 71 15.42 -3.59 6.01
N TYR A 72 15.17 -2.30 5.84
CA TYR A 72 15.33 -1.60 4.57
C TYR A 72 16.29 -0.43 4.72
N GLU A 73 17.06 -0.14 3.68
CA GLU A 73 17.80 1.10 3.54
C GLU A 73 16.90 2.15 2.91
N LEU A 74 16.61 3.23 3.63
CA LEU A 74 15.92 4.41 3.11
C LEU A 74 16.93 5.51 2.79
N THR A 75 16.93 5.93 1.53
CA THR A 75 17.75 7.05 1.04
C THR A 75 16.85 8.18 0.56
N ARG A 76 17.00 9.37 1.13
CA ARG A 76 16.32 10.59 0.69
C ARG A 76 17.33 11.56 0.06
N PRO A 77 16.93 12.40 -0.90
CA PRO A 77 17.84 13.38 -1.51
C PRO A 77 18.46 14.30 -0.47
N GLY A 78 19.79 14.33 -0.38
CA GLY A 78 20.53 15.20 0.54
C GLY A 78 20.77 14.63 1.94
N ASP A 79 20.15 13.49 2.27
CA ASP A 79 20.29 12.84 3.57
C ASP A 79 21.25 11.64 3.50
N LYS A 80 21.76 11.23 4.66
CA LYS A 80 22.44 9.94 4.78
C LYS A 80 21.43 8.80 4.74
N PRO A 81 21.78 7.63 4.18
CA PRO A 81 20.93 6.45 4.27
C PRO A 81 20.66 6.08 5.73
N VAL A 82 19.41 5.70 6.03
CA VAL A 82 18.96 5.22 7.34
C VAL A 82 18.29 3.86 7.21
N GLU A 83 18.22 3.11 8.31
CA GLU A 83 17.59 1.80 8.34
C GLU A 83 16.14 1.89 8.81
N VAL A 84 15.22 1.31 8.04
CA VAL A 84 13.79 1.21 8.39
C VAL A 84 13.52 -0.25 8.77
N SER A 85 13.03 -0.46 9.99
CA SER A 85 12.64 -1.79 10.47
C SER A 85 11.15 -2.01 10.26
N VAL A 86 10.78 -3.17 9.72
CA VAL A 86 9.39 -3.54 9.42
C VAL A 86 9.09 -4.87 10.08
N GLU A 87 8.00 -4.92 10.84
CA GLU A 87 7.44 -6.17 11.38
C GLU A 87 5.97 -6.25 10.99
N LEU A 88 5.61 -7.28 10.23
CA LEU A 88 4.23 -7.63 9.92
C LEU A 88 3.89 -8.92 10.68
N ALA A 89 2.82 -8.90 11.47
CA ALA A 89 2.36 -10.04 12.23
C ALA A 89 1.18 -10.76 11.56
N ALA A 90 1.00 -12.04 11.90
CA ALA A 90 -0.09 -12.86 11.39
C ALA A 90 -1.49 -12.43 11.84
N ASP A 91 -1.59 -11.49 12.79
CA ASP A 91 -2.86 -11.01 13.35
C ASP A 91 -3.19 -9.56 12.96
N ASP A 92 -2.77 -9.17 11.75
CA ASP A 92 -3.01 -7.86 11.10
C ASP A 92 -2.38 -6.65 11.80
N ARG A 93 -1.56 -6.89 12.81
CA ARG A 93 -0.72 -5.87 13.44
C ARG A 93 0.59 -5.71 12.69
N TRP A 94 1.10 -4.50 12.70
CA TRP A 94 2.40 -4.20 12.13
C TRP A 94 3.05 -3.01 12.84
N SER A 95 4.37 -2.93 12.72
CA SER A 95 5.18 -1.78 13.11
C SER A 95 6.15 -1.44 11.99
N VAL A 96 6.35 -0.15 11.76
CA VAL A 96 7.36 0.38 10.85
C VAL A 96 8.11 1.50 11.57
N GLU A 97 9.38 1.25 11.85
CA GLU A 97 10.29 2.21 12.45
C GLU A 97 10.96 3.05 11.36
N VAL A 98 10.78 4.37 11.43
CA VAL A 98 11.24 5.33 10.42
C VAL A 98 12.17 6.35 11.08
N PRO A 99 13.49 6.15 11.00
CA PRO A 99 14.43 7.16 11.45
C PRO A 99 14.28 8.48 10.67
N GLY A 100 14.32 9.58 11.41
CA GLY A 100 14.01 10.92 10.92
C GLY A 100 12.58 11.07 10.39
N GLY A 101 11.64 10.21 10.77
CA GLY A 101 10.26 10.25 10.30
C GLY A 101 9.46 11.46 10.78
N ALA A 102 9.91 12.17 11.82
CA ALA A 102 9.21 13.31 12.38
C ALA A 102 10.11 14.55 12.59
N GLN A 103 9.47 15.70 12.82
CA GLN A 103 10.09 16.99 13.17
C GLN A 103 11.12 17.49 12.14
N GLY A 104 10.88 17.19 10.85
CA GLY A 104 11.78 17.53 9.77
C GLY A 104 13.10 16.76 9.79
N GLY A 105 13.05 15.46 10.10
CA GLY A 105 14.24 14.61 10.15
C GLY A 105 14.94 14.57 11.51
N LYS A 106 14.32 15.10 12.57
CA LYS A 106 14.96 15.26 13.90
C LYS A 106 14.48 14.27 14.95
N ALA A 107 13.44 13.52 14.67
CA ALA A 107 12.89 12.53 15.58
C ALA A 107 12.63 11.23 14.82
N ASP A 108 13.09 10.15 15.43
CA ASP A 108 12.84 8.78 14.99
C ASP A 108 11.50 8.34 15.57
N VAL A 109 10.66 7.78 14.70
CA VAL A 109 9.30 7.39 15.07
C VAL A 109 8.96 6.01 14.55
N THR A 110 8.19 5.27 15.32
CA THR A 110 7.54 4.04 14.88
C THR A 110 6.07 4.34 14.63
N ILE A 111 5.60 4.05 13.42
CA ILE A 111 4.15 3.96 13.14
C ILE A 111 3.76 2.51 13.30
N ALA A 112 2.72 2.25 14.07
CA ALA A 112 2.22 0.90 14.27
C ALA A 112 0.70 0.84 14.22
N ARG A 113 0.19 -0.32 13.79
CA ARG A 113 -1.24 -0.62 13.76
C ARG A 113 -1.60 -1.58 14.89
N HIS A 114 -2.44 -1.10 15.79
CA HIS A 114 -3.27 -1.93 16.64
C HIS A 114 -4.51 -2.41 15.87
N ARG A 115 -5.31 -3.30 16.48
CA ARG A 115 -6.52 -3.84 15.83
C ARG A 115 -7.49 -2.76 15.39
N ASP A 116 -7.58 -1.66 16.14
CA ASP A 116 -8.63 -0.66 15.98
C ASP A 116 -8.10 0.76 15.73
N PHE A 117 -6.80 0.99 15.83
CA PHE A 117 -6.20 2.32 15.71
C PHE A 117 -4.72 2.26 15.32
N TYR A 118 -4.21 3.40 14.88
CA TYR A 118 -2.78 3.63 14.66
C TYR A 118 -2.18 4.34 15.87
N VAL A 119 -0.91 4.04 16.15
CA VAL A 119 -0.10 4.76 17.13
C VAL A 119 1.19 5.26 16.50
N GLN A 120 1.71 6.37 17.04
CA GLN A 120 3.04 6.86 16.77
C GLN A 120 3.85 6.86 18.06
N CYS A 121 4.93 6.10 18.08
CA CYS A 121 5.87 6.05 19.20
C CYS A 121 7.13 6.81 18.83
N VAL A 122 7.69 7.58 19.78
CA VAL A 122 8.99 8.24 19.60
C VAL A 122 10.07 7.33 20.16
N GLU A 123 11.12 7.08 19.38
CA GLU A 123 12.21 6.23 19.83
C GLU A 123 12.88 6.81 21.08
N GLY A 124 13.29 5.95 22.01
CA GLY A 124 13.90 6.34 23.29
C GLY A 124 12.91 6.91 24.32
N LYS A 125 11.63 7.11 23.98
CA LYS A 125 10.56 7.49 24.92
C LYS A 125 9.63 6.29 25.15
N ARG A 126 9.96 5.50 26.18
CA ARG A 126 9.30 4.21 26.44
C ARG A 126 7.85 4.30 26.91
N ASP A 127 7.40 5.48 27.34
CA ASP A 127 6.15 5.61 28.11
C ASP A 127 5.04 6.39 27.40
N SER A 128 5.19 6.77 26.12
CA SER A 128 4.16 7.57 25.42
C SER A 128 4.14 7.33 23.91
N CYS A 129 3.34 6.36 23.48
CA CYS A 129 2.91 6.27 22.09
C CYS A 129 1.62 7.08 21.95
N ALA A 130 1.62 8.08 21.08
CA ALA A 130 0.44 8.88 20.85
C ALA A 130 -0.54 8.13 19.94
N ARG A 131 -1.83 8.20 20.27
CA ARG A 131 -2.89 7.76 19.36
C ARG A 131 -2.90 8.65 18.12
N VAL A 132 -2.89 8.04 16.93
CA VAL A 132 -2.89 8.75 15.64
C VAL A 132 -4.31 8.92 15.13
N ASP A 133 -4.98 7.80 14.85
CA ASP A 133 -6.36 7.76 14.36
C ASP A 133 -6.93 6.34 14.48
N THR A 134 -8.19 6.13 14.09
CA THR A 134 -8.77 4.79 13.96
C THR A 134 -8.16 4.01 12.80
N LYS A 135 -8.31 2.68 12.80
CA LYS A 135 -7.77 1.82 11.73
C LYS A 135 -8.38 2.07 10.36
N ASP A 136 -9.62 2.57 10.33
CA ASP A 136 -10.40 2.75 9.11
C ASP A 136 -10.21 4.17 8.53
N ASP A 137 -9.68 5.07 9.35
CA ASP A 137 -9.29 6.41 8.94
C ASP A 137 -7.89 6.44 8.33
N LYS A 138 -7.62 7.47 7.53
CA LYS A 138 -6.28 7.70 6.98
C LYS A 138 -5.42 8.36 8.04
N ILE A 139 -4.17 7.93 8.12
CA ILE A 139 -3.15 8.65 8.90
C ILE A 139 -3.11 10.11 8.40
N PRO A 140 -3.30 11.12 9.27
CA PRO A 140 -3.26 12.50 8.87
C PRO A 140 -1.92 12.86 8.21
N SER A 141 -1.95 13.49 7.04
CA SER A 141 -0.75 13.77 6.25
C SER A 141 0.29 14.65 6.97
N THR A 142 -0.12 15.39 8.01
CA THR A 142 0.77 16.21 8.83
C THR A 142 1.69 15.39 9.74
N ILE A 143 1.33 14.15 10.06
CA ILE A 143 2.06 13.25 10.97
C ILE A 143 2.52 11.95 10.28
N ASP A 144 2.21 11.81 8.99
CA ASP A 144 2.47 10.64 8.15
C ASP A 144 3.89 10.64 7.55
N PRO A 145 4.79 9.71 7.93
CA PRO A 145 6.12 9.56 7.32
C PRO A 145 6.10 8.94 5.91
N VAL A 146 4.93 8.51 5.42
CA VAL A 146 4.61 7.93 4.11
C VAL A 146 5.18 6.52 3.86
N VAL A 147 6.34 6.20 4.42
CA VAL A 147 7.09 4.97 4.11
C VAL A 147 6.31 3.69 4.44
N GLN A 148 5.52 3.69 5.52
CA GLN A 148 4.78 2.51 5.96
C GLN A 148 3.77 2.00 4.91
N HIS A 149 3.21 2.92 4.10
CA HIS A 149 2.18 2.59 3.13
C HIS A 149 2.62 1.55 2.08
N VAL A 150 3.92 1.49 1.78
CA VAL A 150 4.54 0.51 0.88
C VAL A 150 4.23 -0.93 1.30
N PHE A 151 4.13 -1.16 2.61
CA PHE A 151 3.96 -2.49 3.19
C PHE A 151 2.51 -2.79 3.58
N THR A 152 1.62 -1.80 3.54
CA THR A 152 0.30 -1.86 4.17
C THR A 152 -0.84 -1.71 3.16
N ASP A 153 -1.30 -0.49 2.94
CA ASP A 153 -2.51 -0.15 2.21
C ASP A 153 -2.28 0.10 0.72
N TRP A 154 -1.05 0.45 0.30
CA TRP A 154 -0.76 0.53 -1.13
C TRP A 154 -0.82 -0.82 -1.82
N LEU A 155 -0.65 -1.93 -1.08
CA LEU A 155 -0.90 -3.27 -1.60
C LEU A 155 -2.35 -3.43 -2.06
N ASP A 156 -3.33 -2.88 -1.34
CA ASP A 156 -4.74 -2.95 -1.74
C ASP A 156 -5.00 -2.17 -3.03
N VAL A 157 -4.30 -1.05 -3.21
CA VAL A 157 -4.33 -0.26 -4.45
C VAL A 157 -3.76 -1.08 -5.62
N MET A 158 -2.61 -1.74 -5.41
CA MET A 158 -1.94 -2.56 -6.42
C MET A 158 -2.76 -3.80 -6.83
N ILE A 159 -3.50 -4.38 -5.87
CA ILE A 159 -4.40 -5.52 -6.13
C ILE A 159 -5.65 -5.08 -6.90
N ASN A 160 -6.20 -3.90 -6.57
CA ASN A 160 -7.44 -3.42 -7.16
C ASN A 160 -7.23 -2.97 -8.61
N ARG A 161 -7.72 -3.77 -9.56
CA ARG A 161 -7.66 -3.48 -11.00
C ARG A 161 -8.44 -2.24 -11.44
N SER A 162 -9.34 -1.74 -10.60
CA SER A 162 -10.08 -0.50 -10.87
C SER A 162 -9.36 0.73 -10.31
N SER A 163 -8.22 0.56 -9.62
CA SER A 163 -7.40 1.66 -9.15
C SER A 163 -6.96 2.54 -10.33
N PRO A 164 -6.94 3.87 -10.16
CA PRO A 164 -6.58 4.80 -11.23
C PRO A 164 -5.06 4.91 -11.43
N ILE A 165 -4.40 3.77 -11.59
CA ILE A 165 -2.96 3.65 -11.83
C ILE A 165 -2.71 2.94 -13.15
N SER A 166 -1.69 3.42 -13.88
CA SER A 166 -1.10 2.73 -15.01
C SER A 166 0.12 1.95 -14.52
N VAL A 167 0.27 0.71 -14.99
CA VAL A 167 1.35 -0.18 -14.57
C VAL A 167 2.11 -0.65 -15.81
N ALA A 168 3.42 -0.46 -15.80
CA ALA A 168 4.34 -0.98 -16.80
C ALA A 168 5.47 -1.75 -16.10
N TYR A 169 6.17 -2.61 -16.85
CA TYR A 169 7.44 -3.15 -16.36
C TYR A 169 8.48 -2.03 -16.28
N ALA A 170 9.29 -2.05 -15.23
CA ALA A 170 10.43 -1.16 -15.07
C ALA A 170 11.74 -1.93 -15.28
N GLU A 171 12.82 -1.19 -15.50
CA GLU A 171 14.17 -1.76 -15.47
C GLU A 171 14.49 -2.32 -14.08
N ASP A 172 15.26 -3.40 -14.05
CA ASP A 172 15.71 -4.01 -12.80
C ASP A 172 16.58 -3.03 -12.00
N VAL A 173 16.31 -2.96 -10.71
CA VAL A 173 17.13 -2.17 -9.79
C VAL A 173 18.35 -3.00 -9.39
N LYS A 174 19.55 -2.43 -9.58
CA LYS A 174 20.80 -3.14 -9.27
C LYS A 174 20.84 -3.63 -7.82
N GLY A 175 21.11 -4.93 -7.64
CA GLY A 175 21.23 -5.55 -6.32
C GLY A 175 19.88 -5.80 -5.62
N VAL A 176 18.79 -5.73 -6.37
CA VAL A 176 17.43 -5.99 -5.90
C VAL A 176 16.91 -7.24 -6.61
N ALA A 177 16.31 -8.17 -5.85
CA ALA A 177 15.69 -9.35 -6.39
C ALA A 177 14.20 -9.10 -6.71
N GLY A 178 13.63 -9.87 -7.64
CA GLY A 178 12.21 -9.80 -7.99
C GLY A 178 11.93 -9.02 -9.26
N GLN A 179 10.65 -8.76 -9.51
CA GLN A 179 10.17 -8.03 -10.68
C GLN A 179 9.87 -6.58 -10.32
N CYS A 180 10.36 -5.64 -11.13
CA CYS A 180 10.12 -4.21 -10.96
C CYS A 180 9.02 -3.69 -11.88
N PHE A 181 8.20 -2.79 -11.34
CA PHE A 181 7.08 -2.16 -12.03
C PHE A 181 7.16 -0.64 -11.88
N TRP A 182 6.89 0.06 -12.97
CA TRP A 182 6.66 1.50 -12.95
C TRP A 182 5.16 1.74 -12.77
N LEU A 183 4.82 2.48 -11.72
CA LEU A 183 3.47 2.91 -11.43
C LEU A 183 3.35 4.40 -11.73
N GLU A 184 2.31 4.76 -12.47
CA GLU A 184 2.00 6.14 -12.78
C GLU A 184 0.53 6.44 -12.50
N ARG A 185 0.25 7.66 -12.06
CA ARG A 185 -1.12 8.15 -11.88
C ARG A 185 -1.78 8.33 -13.24
N ASN A 186 -3.03 7.88 -13.37
CA ASN A 186 -3.80 8.21 -14.57
C ASN A 186 -4.08 9.72 -14.61
N SER A 187 -3.91 10.35 -15.77
CA SER A 187 -4.05 11.80 -15.97
C SER A 187 -5.45 12.36 -15.66
N VAL A 188 -6.45 11.49 -15.52
CA VAL A 188 -7.85 11.85 -15.23
C VAL A 188 -8.18 11.89 -13.74
N THR A 189 -7.25 11.54 -12.84
CA THR A 189 -7.48 11.57 -11.38
C THR A 189 -6.67 12.64 -10.67
N VAL A 190 -7.34 13.41 -9.80
CA VAL A 190 -6.75 14.54 -9.05
C VAL A 190 -5.75 14.06 -7.99
N SER A 191 -5.90 12.81 -7.52
CA SER A 191 -4.95 12.17 -6.62
C SER A 191 -4.95 10.66 -6.81
N SER A 192 -3.78 10.08 -7.05
CA SER A 192 -3.59 8.64 -6.85
C SER A 192 -3.30 8.38 -5.38
N PRO A 193 -3.85 7.30 -4.80
CA PRO A 193 -3.52 6.90 -3.44
C PRO A 193 -2.06 6.45 -3.30
N ILE A 194 -1.40 6.07 -4.40
CA ILE A 194 0.01 5.70 -4.45
C ILE A 194 0.85 6.70 -5.25
N PRO A 195 2.04 7.12 -4.77
CA PRO A 195 3.00 7.90 -5.53
C PRO A 195 3.45 7.20 -6.82
N SER A 196 3.66 7.96 -7.89
CA SER A 196 4.32 7.42 -9.08
C SER A 196 5.77 7.03 -8.74
N GLY A 197 6.22 5.91 -9.28
CA GLY A 197 7.54 5.39 -8.93
C GLY A 197 7.79 3.97 -9.40
N VAL A 198 8.98 3.46 -9.07
CA VAL A 198 9.37 2.06 -9.29
C VAL A 198 9.11 1.27 -8.02
N TYR A 199 8.44 0.12 -8.13
CA TYR A 199 8.17 -0.81 -7.03
C TYR A 199 8.60 -2.20 -7.47
N CYS A 200 9.46 -2.85 -6.69
CA CYS A 200 9.98 -4.18 -6.97
C CYS A 200 9.51 -5.17 -5.90
N LEU A 201 8.94 -6.28 -6.34
CA LEU A 201 8.43 -7.34 -5.47
C LEU A 201 9.07 -8.68 -5.86
N ARG A 202 9.44 -9.47 -4.85
CA ARG A 202 9.81 -10.88 -5.04
C ARG A 202 8.60 -11.72 -5.42
N SER A 203 8.86 -12.95 -5.88
CA SER A 203 7.83 -13.94 -6.20
C SER A 203 6.93 -14.33 -5.00
N ASP A 204 7.41 -14.12 -3.77
CA ASP A 204 6.66 -14.32 -2.53
C ASP A 204 5.86 -13.07 -2.09
N GLY A 205 5.91 -11.98 -2.86
CA GLY A 205 5.25 -10.71 -2.61
C GLY A 205 6.05 -9.72 -1.77
N ILE A 206 7.20 -10.12 -1.20
CA ILE A 206 7.99 -9.20 -0.36
C ILE A 206 8.51 -8.05 -1.22
N VAL A 207 8.24 -6.82 -0.80
CA VAL A 207 8.79 -5.62 -1.43
C VAL A 207 10.30 -5.63 -1.25
N THR A 208 11.05 -5.54 -2.34
CA THR A 208 12.52 -5.53 -2.30
C THR A 208 13.09 -4.16 -2.61
N ALA A 209 12.35 -3.33 -3.34
CA ALA A 209 12.67 -1.92 -3.49
C ALA A 209 11.42 -1.09 -3.79
N ALA A 210 11.46 0.18 -3.41
CA ALA A 210 10.49 1.18 -3.82
C ALA A 210 11.19 2.52 -4.00
N LYS A 211 11.00 3.18 -5.15
CA LYS A 211 11.55 4.51 -5.43
C LYS A 211 10.44 5.42 -5.90
N ALA A 212 10.09 6.40 -5.08
CA ALA A 212 9.06 7.39 -5.37
C ALA A 212 9.38 8.73 -4.70
N SER A 213 8.38 9.60 -4.54
CA SER A 213 8.56 10.93 -3.95
C SER A 213 9.04 10.93 -2.50
N PHE A 214 8.86 9.84 -1.74
CA PHE A 214 9.35 9.70 -0.36
C PHE A 214 10.83 9.30 -0.27
N GLY A 215 11.49 8.99 -1.40
CA GLY A 215 12.87 8.52 -1.45
C GLY A 215 13.01 7.15 -2.13
N SER A 216 14.13 6.48 -1.86
CA SER A 216 14.41 5.12 -2.31
C SER A 216 14.55 4.18 -1.12
N LEU A 217 13.75 3.14 -1.09
CA LEU A 217 13.74 2.07 -0.10
C LEU A 217 14.29 0.81 -0.74
N LYS A 218 15.22 0.11 -0.10
CA LYS A 218 15.83 -1.12 -0.62
C LYS A 218 16.01 -2.14 0.51
N LEU A 219 15.53 -3.37 0.31
CA LEU A 219 15.66 -4.44 1.29
C LEU A 219 17.14 -4.72 1.61
N LYS A 220 17.44 -4.85 2.90
CA LYS A 220 18.76 -5.24 3.41
C LYS A 220 18.70 -6.67 3.96
N GLY A 221 19.49 -7.56 3.35
CA GLY A 221 19.55 -8.96 3.78
C GLY A 221 18.29 -9.75 3.42
N GLU A 222 18.19 -10.96 3.97
CA GLU A 222 17.01 -11.82 3.79
C GLU A 222 15.95 -11.49 4.86
N PRO A 223 14.67 -11.40 4.51
CA PRO A 223 13.59 -11.24 5.49
C PRO A 223 13.54 -12.42 6.46
N GLY A 224 13.35 -12.12 7.75
CA GLY A 224 13.08 -13.11 8.77
C GLY A 224 11.60 -13.50 8.82
N SER A 225 11.29 -14.56 9.55
CA SER A 225 9.91 -14.90 9.90
C SER A 225 9.26 -13.75 10.67
N GLY A 226 7.97 -13.56 10.44
CA GLY A 226 7.20 -12.54 11.16
C GLY A 226 6.93 -12.97 12.60
N PRO A 227 6.68 -12.01 13.49
CA PRO A 227 6.16 -12.34 14.80
C PRO A 227 4.73 -12.89 14.62
N GLY A 228 4.45 -14.07 15.17
CA GLY A 228 3.06 -14.60 15.16
C GLY A 228 2.07 -13.66 15.88
N LYS A 229 2.57 -12.85 16.82
CA LYS A 229 1.85 -11.77 17.49
C LYS A 229 2.83 -10.66 17.82
N LEU A 230 2.50 -9.44 17.38
CA LEU A 230 3.24 -8.24 17.75
C LEU A 230 2.71 -7.66 19.06
N THR A 231 3.61 -7.36 20.00
CA THR A 231 3.28 -6.63 21.23
C THR A 231 3.59 -5.16 21.00
N LEU A 232 2.54 -4.36 20.86
CA LEU A 232 2.65 -2.92 20.66
C LEU A 232 2.35 -2.21 21.99
N PRO A 233 3.05 -1.10 22.30
CA PRO A 233 2.69 -0.28 23.45
C PRO A 233 1.26 0.26 23.31
N ASP A 234 0.58 0.41 24.44
CA ASP A 234 -0.71 1.07 24.49
C ASP A 234 -0.58 2.55 24.14
N ALA A 235 -1.67 3.14 23.65
CA ALA A 235 -1.71 4.58 23.42
C ALA A 235 -1.80 5.34 24.74
N ASP A 236 -0.96 6.35 24.88
CA ASP A 236 -1.14 7.42 25.86
C ASP A 236 -2.10 8.44 25.24
N GLU A 237 -3.29 8.56 25.82
CA GLU A 237 -4.35 9.45 25.36
C GLU A 237 -4.00 10.93 25.60
N ASP A 238 -3.02 11.23 26.47
CA ASP A 238 -2.51 12.59 26.70
C ASP A 238 -1.33 12.94 25.77
N ALA A 239 -0.75 11.95 25.09
CA ALA A 239 0.36 12.16 24.17
C ALA A 239 -0.13 12.67 22.81
N THR A 240 0.58 13.67 22.26
CA THR A 240 0.31 14.21 20.93
C THR A 240 1.28 13.65 19.89
N PRO A 241 0.80 13.17 18.72
CA PRO A 241 1.69 12.74 17.65
C PRO A 241 2.58 13.88 17.15
N LEU A 242 3.84 13.57 16.87
CA LEU A 242 4.78 14.48 16.23
C LEU A 242 4.45 14.64 14.74
N GLY A 243 4.36 15.89 14.31
CA GLY A 243 4.29 16.24 12.89
C GLY A 243 5.59 15.93 12.14
N THR A 244 5.48 15.68 10.84
CA THR A 244 6.62 15.42 9.94
C THR A 244 7.38 16.68 9.56
N SER A 245 6.71 17.83 9.58
CA SER A 245 7.35 19.14 9.33
C SER A 245 8.28 19.56 10.47
N PRO A 246 9.34 20.34 10.19
CA PRO A 246 10.17 20.93 11.24
C PRO A 246 9.32 21.78 12.19
N PRO A 247 9.65 21.81 13.50
CA PRO A 247 8.97 22.69 14.42
C PRO A 247 9.22 24.15 14.04
N PRO A 248 8.25 25.05 14.25
CA PRO A 248 8.42 26.47 13.97
C PRO A 248 9.61 27.03 14.74
N LYS A 249 10.41 27.89 14.10
CA LYS A 249 11.55 28.54 14.77
C LYS A 249 11.02 29.46 15.88
N PRO A 250 11.64 29.46 17.07
CA PRO A 250 11.26 30.40 18.12
C PRO A 250 11.43 31.83 17.62
N SER A 251 10.38 32.64 17.76
CA SER A 251 10.43 34.05 17.39
C SER A 251 11.37 34.79 18.35
N PRO A 252 12.26 35.68 17.87
CA PRO A 252 13.15 36.43 18.75
C PRO A 252 12.30 37.29 19.69
N SER A 253 12.29 36.93 20.98
CA SER A 253 11.65 37.72 22.01
C SER A 253 12.33 39.08 22.06
N LYS A 254 11.59 40.16 21.78
CA LYS A 254 12.07 41.54 21.91
C LYS A 254 12.35 41.80 23.39
N SER A 255 13.56 41.48 23.83
CA SER A 255 14.03 41.84 25.17
C SER A 255 14.07 43.36 25.26
N LYS A 256 13.16 43.94 26.04
CA LYS A 256 13.12 45.38 26.30
C LYS A 256 14.45 45.77 26.93
N SER A 257 15.28 46.46 26.17
CA SER A 257 16.53 47.05 26.63
C SER A 257 16.19 48.03 27.77
N LYS A 258 16.54 47.65 29.01
CA LYS A 258 16.50 48.56 30.15
C LYS A 258 17.53 49.66 29.88
N LYS A 259 17.05 50.87 29.64
CA LYS A 259 17.88 52.08 29.59
C LYS A 259 18.51 52.30 30.98
N PRO A 260 19.83 52.44 31.12
CA PRO A 260 20.42 52.82 32.41
C PRO A 260 20.09 54.28 32.70
N GLN A 261 19.66 54.57 33.92
CA GLN A 261 19.72 55.89 34.56
C GLN A 261 20.71 55.80 35.71
#